data_AF-A0A7Y5WRP4-F1
#
_entry.id   AF-A0A7Y5WRP4-F1
#
_cell.length_a   1.000
_cell.length_b   1.000
_cell.length_c   1.000
_cell.angle_alpha   90.00
_cell.angle_beta   90.00
_cell.angle_gamma   90.00
#
_symmetry.space_group_name_H-M   'P 1'
#
loop_
_entity.id
_entity.type
_entity.pdbx_description
1 polymer ?
#
loop_
_entity_poly.entity_id
_entity_poly.type
_entity_poly.pdbx_seq_one_letter_code
_entity_poly.pdbx_strand_id
1 'polypeptide(L)'
;MSGYWDPNEWEEYVFGLLQDRHGALNVSKVPARHKGDLGIDFICRAERAVFQCYAVEEPCDVADRARKQQSKSTSDLKKLCANSPNLQRLLGEMKVTRWILTVPLHDSVNVNAHLAEKSAEVRARGLAYIAPDFEADIQDLSAFDNGSVQRRLLQRSVLVVPADRVRSSEIADWLGASEDLVANLRRKLQKRVDLAGPEDLGRALEQAVGLFLERENALDSLRSLAPQLYEDVQTVFARRSRALALTGPPDVGTPAGVLRDEVEAMTRELIDEIPNLSKDSAEKLALGTIVEWLLRCPLDFPPYA
;
A
#
# COMPACT_ATOMS: atom_id res chain seq x y z
N MET A 1 4.45 0.68 -10.93
CA MET A 1 4.02 0.50 -9.53
C MET A 1 4.76 -0.69 -8.94
N SER A 2 5.99 -0.50 -8.45
CA SER A 2 6.69 -1.49 -7.63
C SER A 2 6.37 -1.19 -6.16
N GLY A 3 5.17 -1.59 -5.74
CA GLY A 3 4.80 -1.52 -4.32
C GLY A 3 5.39 -2.69 -3.56
N TYR A 4 5.76 -2.47 -2.30
CA TYR A 4 6.05 -3.54 -1.36
C TYR A 4 4.80 -4.43 -1.20
N TRP A 5 4.95 -5.74 -1.36
CA TRP A 5 3.88 -6.72 -1.18
C TRP A 5 4.28 -7.70 -0.09
N ASP A 6 3.53 -7.75 1.01
CA ASP A 6 3.59 -8.90 1.92
C ASP A 6 3.15 -10.16 1.14
N PRO A 7 3.83 -11.31 1.29
CA PRO A 7 3.49 -12.53 0.57
C PRO A 7 2.03 -12.98 0.77
N ASN A 8 1.45 -12.81 1.96
CA ASN A 8 0.06 -13.21 2.21
C ASN A 8 -0.92 -12.23 1.55
N GLU A 9 -0.63 -10.92 1.62
CA GLU A 9 -1.44 -9.91 0.95
C GLU A 9 -1.40 -10.06 -0.57
N TRP A 10 -0.24 -10.42 -1.13
CA TRP A 10 -0.11 -10.75 -2.55
C TRP A 10 -0.99 -11.94 -2.94
N GLU A 11 -0.97 -13.00 -2.15
CA GLU A 11 -1.80 -14.19 -2.38
C GLU A 11 -3.30 -13.84 -2.34
N GLU A 12 -3.76 -13.09 -1.34
CA GLU A 12 -5.16 -12.66 -1.25
C GLU A 12 -5.57 -11.75 -2.41
N TYR A 13 -4.68 -10.85 -2.83
CA TYR A 13 -4.91 -9.96 -3.94
C TYR A 13 -5.02 -10.73 -5.28
N VAL A 14 -4.08 -11.63 -5.55
CA VAL A 14 -4.11 -12.50 -6.74
C VAL A 14 -5.35 -13.37 -6.74
N PHE A 15 -5.79 -13.88 -5.58
CA PHE A 15 -7.02 -14.67 -5.50
C PHE A 15 -8.23 -13.90 -6.05
N GLY A 16 -8.40 -12.64 -5.64
CA GLY A 16 -9.45 -11.77 -6.15
C GLY A 16 -9.35 -11.53 -7.66
N LEU A 17 -8.14 -11.32 -8.17
CA LEU A 17 -7.91 -11.12 -9.61
C LEU A 17 -8.22 -12.38 -10.43
N LEU A 18 -7.87 -13.56 -9.92
CA LEU A 18 -8.18 -14.83 -10.57
C LEU A 18 -9.69 -15.09 -10.58
N GLN A 19 -10.41 -14.75 -9.50
CA GLN A 19 -11.87 -14.83 -9.47
C GLN A 19 -12.53 -13.88 -10.46
N ASP A 20 -11.98 -12.67 -10.64
CA ASP A 20 -12.51 -11.73 -11.63
C ASP A 20 -12.30 -12.21 -13.07
N ARG A 21 -11.12 -12.81 -13.35
CA ARG A 21 -10.78 -13.32 -14.70
C ARG A 21 -11.54 -14.61 -15.05
N HIS A 22 -11.57 -15.57 -14.12
CA HIS A 22 -12.05 -16.93 -14.39
C HIS A 22 -13.42 -17.23 -13.77
N GLY A 23 -13.97 -16.34 -12.96
CA GLY A 23 -15.20 -16.54 -12.21
C GLY A 23 -14.97 -17.18 -10.83
N ALA A 24 -15.65 -16.67 -9.81
CA ALA A 24 -15.46 -17.08 -8.41
C ALA A 24 -15.76 -18.56 -8.13
N LEU A 25 -16.59 -19.21 -8.97
CA LEU A 25 -16.91 -20.64 -8.83
C LEU A 25 -15.84 -21.57 -9.45
N ASN A 26 -14.94 -21.02 -10.26
CA ASN A 26 -13.95 -21.82 -11.00
C ASN A 26 -12.58 -21.85 -10.32
N VAL A 27 -12.32 -20.92 -9.39
CA VAL A 27 -11.03 -20.76 -8.71
C VAL A 27 -11.16 -21.13 -7.24
N SER A 28 -10.37 -22.11 -6.81
CA SER A 28 -10.32 -22.58 -5.43
C SER A 28 -8.93 -22.37 -4.83
N LYS A 29 -8.90 -21.88 -3.58
CA LYS A 29 -7.68 -21.79 -2.77
C LYS A 29 -7.27 -23.15 -2.23
N VAL A 30 -5.96 -23.40 -2.17
CA VAL A 30 -5.33 -24.58 -1.55
C VAL A 30 -4.64 -24.12 -0.26
N PRO A 31 -5.27 -24.29 0.91
CA PRO A 31 -4.73 -23.74 2.15
C PRO A 31 -3.45 -24.46 2.62
N ALA A 32 -2.36 -23.73 2.80
CA ALA A 32 -1.07 -24.30 3.24
C ALA A 32 -1.04 -24.74 4.73
N ARG A 33 -1.94 -24.20 5.58
CA ARG A 33 -1.89 -24.37 7.04
C ARG A 33 -1.99 -25.82 7.54
N HIS A 34 -2.54 -26.71 6.74
CA HIS A 34 -2.64 -28.13 7.08
C HIS A 34 -1.94 -28.98 6.02
N LYS A 35 -0.70 -29.42 6.33
CA LYS A 35 0.17 -30.28 5.51
C LYS A 35 0.81 -29.64 4.25
N GLY A 36 0.82 -28.30 4.16
CA GLY A 36 1.45 -27.56 3.07
C GLY A 36 0.59 -27.42 1.81
N ASP A 37 1.04 -26.60 0.87
CA ASP A 37 0.35 -26.22 -0.38
C ASP A 37 0.65 -27.16 -1.57
N LEU A 38 1.60 -28.10 -1.41
CA LEU A 38 2.08 -28.99 -2.48
C LEU A 38 2.65 -28.24 -3.70
N GLY A 39 3.03 -26.96 -3.55
CA GLY A 39 3.45 -26.08 -4.65
C GLY A 39 2.31 -25.52 -5.50
N ILE A 40 1.10 -25.43 -4.93
CA ILE A 40 -0.09 -24.84 -5.56
C ILE A 40 -0.83 -23.97 -4.53
N ASP A 41 -1.03 -22.69 -4.81
CA ASP A 41 -1.86 -21.80 -3.99
C ASP A 41 -3.32 -21.77 -4.49
N PHE A 42 -3.52 -21.86 -5.82
CA PHE A 42 -4.86 -21.86 -6.43
C PHE A 42 -5.02 -22.90 -7.53
N ILE A 43 -6.24 -23.43 -7.66
CA ILE A 43 -6.64 -24.32 -8.75
C ILE A 43 -7.78 -23.65 -9.54
N CYS A 44 -7.61 -23.49 -10.85
CA CYS A 44 -8.68 -23.16 -11.78
C CYS A 44 -9.06 -24.40 -12.60
N ARG A 45 -10.17 -25.04 -12.23
CA ARG A 45 -10.58 -26.30 -12.87
C ARG A 45 -11.06 -26.12 -14.31
N ALA A 46 -11.73 -25.01 -14.59
CA ALA A 46 -12.22 -24.69 -15.93
C ALA A 46 -11.07 -24.59 -16.94
N GLU A 47 -9.95 -23.97 -16.54
CA GLU A 47 -8.76 -23.79 -17.39
C GLU A 47 -7.74 -24.93 -17.26
N ARG A 48 -7.98 -25.90 -16.36
CA ARG A 48 -7.01 -26.94 -15.99
C ARG A 48 -5.65 -26.35 -15.59
N ALA A 49 -5.68 -25.18 -14.95
CA ALA A 49 -4.51 -24.41 -14.55
C ALA A 49 -4.35 -24.40 -13.03
N VAL A 50 -3.10 -24.37 -12.57
CA VAL A 50 -2.74 -24.18 -11.17
C VAL A 50 -1.82 -22.99 -11.04
N PHE A 51 -1.92 -22.27 -9.92
CA PHE A 51 -1.20 -21.02 -9.70
C PHE A 51 -0.39 -21.10 -8.41
N GLN A 52 0.78 -20.49 -8.43
CA GLN A 52 1.60 -20.20 -7.25
C GLN A 52 1.83 -18.70 -7.17
N CYS A 53 1.81 -18.14 -5.97
CA CYS A 53 2.11 -16.75 -5.69
C CYS A 53 3.54 -16.59 -5.18
N TYR A 54 4.21 -15.54 -5.65
CA TYR A 54 5.49 -15.14 -5.12
C TYR A 54 5.72 -13.64 -5.27
N ALA A 55 5.79 -12.94 -4.13
CA ALA A 55 6.27 -11.58 -4.04
C ALA A 55 7.76 -11.60 -3.64
N VAL A 56 8.61 -11.03 -4.50
CA VAL A 56 10.02 -10.81 -4.18
C VAL A 56 10.12 -9.63 -3.22
N GLU A 57 10.91 -9.76 -2.16
CA GLU A 57 11.23 -8.66 -1.25
C GLU A 57 12.03 -7.57 -1.97
N GLU A 58 11.54 -6.33 -1.86
CA GLU A 58 12.08 -5.12 -2.49
C GLU A 58 12.79 -4.25 -1.46
N PRO A 59 13.77 -3.41 -1.87
CA PRO A 59 14.26 -3.24 -3.24
C PRO A 59 15.22 -4.36 -3.68
N CYS A 60 15.09 -4.83 -4.93
CA CYS A 60 16.07 -5.71 -5.56
C CYS A 60 16.28 -5.36 -7.04
N ASP A 61 17.47 -5.65 -7.56
CA ASP A 61 17.76 -5.48 -8.97
C ASP A 61 17.11 -6.57 -9.84
N VAL A 62 17.08 -6.34 -11.16
CA VAL A 62 16.47 -7.25 -12.14
C VAL A 62 17.08 -8.66 -12.10
N ALA A 63 18.40 -8.76 -11.90
CA ALA A 63 19.09 -10.04 -11.88
C ALA A 63 18.79 -10.83 -10.59
N ASP A 64 18.71 -10.13 -9.47
CA ASP A 64 18.33 -10.66 -8.16
C ASP A 64 16.89 -11.18 -8.16
N ARG A 65 15.96 -10.36 -8.68
CA ARG A 65 14.55 -10.71 -8.86
C ARG A 65 14.40 -11.95 -9.72
N ALA A 66 15.07 -12.00 -10.88
CA ALA A 66 15.03 -13.14 -11.79
C ALA A 66 15.55 -14.42 -11.10
N ARG A 67 16.69 -14.35 -10.40
CA ARG A 67 17.27 -15.49 -9.68
C ARG A 67 16.31 -16.03 -8.61
N LYS A 68 15.67 -15.13 -7.86
CA LYS A 68 14.68 -15.46 -6.83
C LYS A 68 13.43 -16.13 -7.43
N GLN A 69 12.89 -15.59 -8.52
CA GLN A 69 11.75 -16.18 -9.24
C GLN A 69 12.07 -17.56 -9.83
N GLN A 70 13.25 -17.74 -10.42
CA GLN A 70 13.72 -19.05 -10.91
C GLN A 70 13.88 -20.08 -9.77
N SER A 71 14.43 -19.64 -8.63
CA SER A 71 14.62 -20.49 -7.45
C SER A 71 13.28 -20.95 -6.87
N LYS A 72 12.32 -20.02 -6.74
CA LYS A 72 10.94 -20.32 -6.30
C LYS A 72 10.27 -21.31 -7.25
N SER A 73 10.30 -21.04 -8.55
CA SER A 73 9.73 -21.92 -9.58
C SER A 73 10.32 -23.33 -9.53
N THR A 74 11.64 -23.45 -9.37
CA THR A 74 12.32 -24.76 -9.26
C THR A 74 11.87 -25.52 -8.02
N SER A 75 11.80 -24.83 -6.87
CA SER A 75 11.40 -25.43 -5.60
C SER A 75 9.95 -25.94 -5.66
N ASP A 76 9.03 -25.13 -6.17
CA ASP A 76 7.61 -25.47 -6.15
C ASP A 76 7.24 -26.50 -7.23
N LEU A 77 7.82 -26.44 -8.42
CA LEU A 77 7.64 -27.50 -9.43
C LEU A 77 8.22 -28.84 -8.95
N LYS A 78 9.28 -28.82 -8.13
CA LYS A 78 9.78 -30.04 -7.48
C LYS A 78 8.76 -30.61 -6.49
N LYS A 79 8.06 -29.77 -5.71
CA LYS A 79 6.97 -30.20 -4.83
C LYS A 79 5.81 -30.80 -5.64
N LEU A 80 5.44 -30.13 -6.75
CA LEU A 80 4.43 -30.60 -7.69
C LEU A 80 4.76 -32.01 -8.22
N CYS A 81 6.04 -32.33 -8.45
CA CYS A 81 6.44 -33.65 -8.92
C CYS A 81 6.62 -34.71 -7.81
N ALA A 82 6.91 -34.29 -6.57
CA ALA A 82 7.31 -35.21 -5.50
C ALA A 82 6.12 -35.87 -4.79
N ASN A 83 4.96 -35.21 -4.71
CA ASN A 83 3.88 -35.59 -3.79
C ASN A 83 2.65 -36.20 -4.49
N SER A 84 2.91 -37.15 -5.39
CA SER A 84 1.92 -37.68 -6.35
C SER A 84 0.60 -38.19 -5.75
N PRO A 85 0.55 -38.95 -4.64
CA PRO A 85 -0.73 -39.46 -4.14
C PRO A 85 -1.66 -38.36 -3.61
N ASN A 86 -1.11 -37.34 -2.96
CA ASN A 86 -1.92 -36.25 -2.40
C ASN A 86 -2.38 -35.29 -3.50
N LEU A 87 -1.49 -34.98 -4.46
CA LEU A 87 -1.85 -34.18 -5.62
C LEU A 87 -2.91 -34.87 -6.49
N GLN A 88 -2.79 -36.18 -6.70
CA GLN A 88 -3.79 -36.91 -7.47
C GLN A 88 -5.16 -36.91 -6.78
N ARG A 89 -5.22 -36.99 -5.44
CA ARG A 89 -6.49 -36.83 -4.70
C ARG A 89 -7.04 -35.41 -4.79
N LEU A 90 -6.18 -34.40 -4.72
CA LEU A 90 -6.58 -32.99 -4.80
C LEU A 90 -7.12 -32.64 -6.19
N LEU A 91 -6.43 -33.07 -7.25
CA LEU A 91 -6.75 -32.74 -8.64
C LEU A 91 -7.88 -33.64 -9.19
N GLY A 92 -8.04 -34.86 -8.66
CA GLY A 92 -9.03 -35.83 -9.13
C GLY A 92 -8.69 -36.30 -10.55
N GLU A 93 -9.67 -36.21 -11.46
CA GLU A 93 -9.50 -36.56 -12.87
C GLU A 93 -8.83 -35.44 -13.69
N MET A 94 -8.66 -34.25 -13.11
CA MET A 94 -8.10 -33.11 -13.82
C MET A 94 -6.62 -33.32 -14.14
N LYS A 95 -6.26 -33.17 -15.42
CA LYS A 95 -4.86 -33.09 -15.87
C LYS A 95 -4.43 -31.66 -16.04
N VAL A 96 -3.45 -31.22 -15.27
CA VAL A 96 -2.90 -29.85 -15.29
C VAL A 96 -2.22 -29.59 -16.64
N THR A 97 -2.64 -28.54 -17.33
CA THR A 97 -2.02 -28.04 -18.58
C THR A 97 -1.12 -26.84 -18.33
N ARG A 98 -1.39 -26.07 -17.27
CA ARG A 98 -0.63 -24.86 -16.95
C ARG A 98 -0.29 -24.79 -15.46
N TRP A 99 0.98 -24.51 -15.15
CA TRP A 99 1.41 -24.05 -13.83
C TRP A 99 1.90 -22.62 -13.98
N ILE A 100 1.31 -21.67 -13.24
CA ILE A 100 1.58 -20.25 -13.43
C ILE A 100 2.13 -19.65 -12.15
N LEU A 101 3.34 -19.10 -12.20
CA LEU A 101 3.88 -18.25 -11.14
C LEU A 101 3.31 -16.83 -11.30
N THR A 102 2.59 -16.35 -10.29
CA THR A 102 2.06 -14.99 -10.24
C THR A 102 2.97 -14.12 -9.39
N VAL A 103 3.46 -13.04 -9.98
CA VAL A 103 4.43 -12.12 -9.35
C VAL A 103 3.98 -10.67 -9.47
N PRO A 104 4.39 -9.76 -8.57
CA PRO A 104 4.09 -8.33 -8.73
C PRO A 104 4.70 -7.73 -10.01
N LEU A 105 5.91 -8.17 -10.39
CA LEU A 105 6.66 -7.68 -11.54
C LEU A 105 7.50 -8.79 -12.16
N HIS A 106 7.47 -8.88 -13.48
CA HIS A 106 8.31 -9.75 -14.28
C HIS A 106 9.06 -8.93 -15.34
N ASP A 107 10.38 -8.81 -15.20
CA ASP A 107 11.24 -7.89 -15.96
C ASP A 107 12.48 -8.57 -16.57
N SER A 108 12.53 -9.92 -16.60
CA SER A 108 13.67 -10.67 -17.12
C SER A 108 13.26 -11.90 -17.93
N VAL A 109 13.63 -11.91 -19.22
CA VAL A 109 13.42 -13.05 -20.14
C VAL A 109 14.07 -14.35 -19.66
N ASN A 110 15.08 -14.26 -18.79
CA ASN A 110 15.75 -15.42 -18.22
C ASN A 110 14.79 -16.28 -17.38
N VAL A 111 13.73 -15.70 -16.83
CA VAL A 111 12.70 -16.45 -16.09
C VAL A 111 11.84 -17.26 -17.06
N ASN A 112 11.47 -16.71 -18.22
CA ASN A 112 10.76 -17.46 -19.27
C ASN A 112 11.59 -18.65 -19.79
N ALA A 113 12.87 -18.42 -20.10
CA ALA A 113 13.75 -19.49 -20.59
C ALA A 113 13.86 -20.63 -19.57
N HIS A 114 14.04 -20.29 -18.28
CA HIS A 114 14.08 -21.27 -17.20
C HIS A 114 12.77 -22.06 -17.06
N LEU A 115 11.61 -21.40 -17.18
CA LEU A 115 10.32 -22.06 -17.11
C LEU A 115 10.03 -22.98 -18.32
N ALA A 116 10.53 -22.63 -19.51
CA ALA A 116 10.45 -23.50 -20.68
C ALA A 116 11.24 -24.82 -20.46
N GLU A 117 12.45 -24.74 -19.88
CA GLU A 117 13.23 -25.92 -19.50
C GLU A 117 12.49 -26.76 -18.45
N LYS A 118 11.95 -26.11 -17.40
CA LYS A 118 11.18 -26.78 -16.35
C LYS A 118 9.91 -27.45 -16.88
N SER A 119 9.26 -26.87 -17.88
CA SER A 119 8.11 -27.48 -18.55
C SER A 119 8.47 -28.84 -19.17
N ALA A 120 9.62 -28.92 -19.86
CA ALA A 120 10.11 -30.17 -20.44
C ALA A 120 10.46 -31.20 -19.36
N GLU A 121 11.12 -30.78 -18.27
CA GLU A 121 11.44 -31.65 -17.13
C GLU A 121 10.19 -32.25 -16.48
N VAL A 122 9.15 -31.46 -16.25
CA VAL A 122 7.90 -31.91 -15.62
C VAL A 122 7.16 -32.88 -16.54
N ARG A 123 7.05 -32.59 -17.84
CA ARG A 123 6.45 -33.51 -18.82
C ARG A 123 7.16 -34.87 -18.86
N ALA A 124 8.50 -34.86 -18.83
CA ALA A 124 9.30 -36.08 -18.86
C ALA A 124 9.06 -37.02 -17.65
N ARG A 125 8.48 -36.51 -16.55
CA ARG A 125 8.12 -37.33 -15.38
C ARG A 125 6.92 -38.25 -15.65
N GLY A 126 6.10 -38.00 -16.67
CA GLY A 126 4.96 -38.86 -17.02
C GLY A 126 3.91 -38.99 -15.91
N LEU A 127 3.72 -37.96 -15.09
CA LEU A 127 2.80 -37.98 -13.95
C LEU A 127 1.34 -38.02 -14.42
N ALA A 128 0.51 -38.86 -13.81
CA ALA A 128 -0.87 -39.11 -14.27
C ALA A 128 -1.77 -37.85 -14.29
N TYR A 129 -1.48 -36.88 -13.43
CA TYR A 129 -2.20 -35.62 -13.28
C TYR A 129 -1.57 -34.45 -14.07
N ILE A 130 -0.51 -34.70 -14.86
CA ILE A 130 0.11 -33.71 -15.76
C ILE A 130 -0.29 -34.04 -17.20
N ALA A 131 -0.71 -33.02 -17.95
CA ALA A 131 -1.07 -33.18 -19.35
C ALA A 131 0.17 -33.24 -20.26
N PRO A 132 0.10 -33.90 -21.43
CA PRO A 132 1.22 -33.96 -22.38
C PRO A 132 1.66 -32.60 -22.91
N ASP A 133 0.75 -31.62 -22.92
CA ASP A 133 0.94 -30.23 -23.36
C ASP A 133 1.19 -29.27 -22.18
N PHE A 134 1.64 -29.80 -21.03
CA PHE A 134 1.91 -29.01 -19.83
C PHE A 134 2.97 -27.92 -20.08
N GLU A 135 2.69 -26.70 -19.63
CA GLU A 135 3.63 -25.57 -19.63
C GLU A 135 3.65 -24.89 -18.26
N ALA A 136 4.85 -24.51 -17.82
CA ALA A 136 5.08 -23.63 -16.69
C ALA A 136 5.30 -22.21 -17.22
N ASP A 137 4.58 -21.24 -16.65
CA ASP A 137 4.55 -19.85 -17.10
C ASP A 137 4.66 -18.87 -15.92
N ILE A 138 4.90 -17.61 -16.25
CA ILE A 138 4.91 -16.49 -15.30
C ILE A 138 3.95 -15.40 -15.77
N GLN A 139 3.18 -14.84 -14.84
CA GLN A 139 2.30 -13.72 -15.07
C GLN A 139 2.55 -12.64 -14.02
N ASP A 140 2.64 -11.39 -14.47
CA ASP A 140 2.61 -10.24 -13.59
C ASP A 140 1.25 -9.51 -13.69
N LEU A 141 1.15 -8.34 -13.06
CA LEU A 141 -0.06 -7.54 -13.05
C LEU A 141 -0.56 -7.16 -14.46
N SER A 142 0.33 -7.07 -15.45
CA SER A 142 -0.06 -6.72 -16.82
C SER A 142 -0.90 -7.80 -17.49
N ALA A 143 -0.88 -9.04 -16.98
CA ALA A 143 -1.73 -10.11 -17.48
C ALA A 143 -3.22 -9.92 -17.11
N PHE A 144 -3.54 -9.08 -16.13
CA PHE A 144 -4.90 -8.90 -15.61
C PHE A 144 -5.56 -7.64 -16.16
N ASP A 145 -6.89 -7.66 -16.27
CA ASP A 145 -7.67 -6.49 -16.66
C ASP A 145 -7.42 -5.32 -15.68
N ASN A 146 -7.08 -4.15 -16.21
CA ASN A 146 -6.73 -2.99 -15.39
C ASN A 146 -7.90 -2.54 -14.49
N GLY A 147 -9.15 -2.64 -14.98
CA GLY A 147 -10.32 -2.32 -14.16
C GLY A 147 -10.44 -3.21 -12.92
N SER A 148 -10.12 -4.49 -13.07
CA SER A 148 -10.08 -5.47 -11.98
C SER A 148 -8.89 -5.24 -11.04
N VAL A 149 -7.71 -4.95 -11.59
CA VAL A 149 -6.53 -4.54 -10.80
C VAL A 149 -6.87 -3.34 -9.91
N GLN A 150 -7.38 -2.25 -10.47
CA GLN A 150 -7.72 -1.05 -9.69
C GLN A 150 -8.83 -1.33 -8.66
N ARG A 151 -9.91 -2.01 -9.06
CA ARG A 151 -11.01 -2.34 -8.14
C ARG A 151 -10.53 -3.18 -6.96
N ARG A 152 -9.72 -4.21 -7.20
CA ARG A 152 -9.20 -5.08 -6.13
C ARG A 152 -8.18 -4.35 -5.27
N LEU A 153 -7.41 -3.42 -5.85
CA LEU A 153 -6.45 -2.63 -5.10
C LEU A 153 -7.16 -1.68 -4.12
N LEU A 154 -8.25 -1.05 -4.56
CA LEU A 154 -9.13 -0.23 -3.71
C LEU A 154 -9.86 -1.05 -2.63
N GLN A 155 -10.01 -2.35 -2.84
CA GLN A 155 -10.60 -3.29 -1.86
C GLN A 155 -9.60 -3.87 -0.87
N ARG A 156 -8.28 -3.68 -1.06
CA ARG A 156 -7.31 -3.94 0.02
C ARG A 156 -7.70 -3.02 1.18
N SER A 157 -7.76 -3.58 2.38
CA SER A 157 -8.20 -2.90 3.60
C SER A 157 -7.72 -1.46 3.62
N VAL A 158 -8.67 -0.53 3.55
CA VAL A 158 -8.39 0.91 3.69
C VAL A 158 -7.63 1.07 5.01
N LEU A 159 -6.38 1.51 4.91
CA LEU A 159 -5.55 1.80 6.06
C LEU A 159 -6.14 3.01 6.75
N VAL A 160 -6.85 2.74 7.83
CA VAL A 160 -7.27 3.74 8.80
C VAL A 160 -6.15 3.85 9.80
N VAL A 161 -5.49 5.00 9.82
CA VAL A 161 -4.49 5.28 10.85
C VAL A 161 -5.26 5.51 12.16
N PRO A 162 -5.03 4.70 13.20
CA PRO A 162 -5.63 4.95 14.50
C PRO A 162 -5.07 6.28 15.02
N ALA A 163 -5.94 7.28 15.14
CA ALA A 163 -5.66 8.50 15.88
C ALA A 163 -6.45 8.40 17.18
N ASP A 164 -5.74 8.13 18.28
CA ASP A 164 -6.37 8.15 19.59
C ASP A 164 -6.95 9.55 19.84
N ARG A 165 -8.21 9.59 20.30
CA ARG A 165 -8.88 10.85 20.62
C ARG A 165 -8.11 11.56 21.72
N VAL A 166 -7.70 12.79 21.43
CA VAL A 166 -7.03 13.67 22.39
C VAL A 166 -8.05 14.20 23.38
N ARG A 167 -7.80 14.07 24.69
CA ARG A 167 -8.70 14.62 25.72
C ARG A 167 -8.51 16.13 25.84
N SER A 168 -9.57 16.84 26.21
CA SER A 168 -9.50 18.30 26.45
C SER A 168 -8.46 18.69 27.51
N SER A 169 -8.19 17.82 28.50
CA SER A 169 -7.12 18.04 29.47
C SER A 169 -5.73 18.04 28.83
N GLU A 170 -5.48 17.15 27.87
CA GLU A 170 -4.18 17.06 27.18
C GLU A 170 -3.94 18.29 26.31
N ILE A 171 -4.99 18.82 25.68
CA ILE A 171 -4.93 20.09 24.94
C ILE A 171 -4.58 21.24 25.88
N ALA A 172 -5.25 21.34 27.03
CA ALA A 172 -5.02 22.40 28.02
C ALA A 172 -3.61 22.34 28.60
N ASP A 173 -3.14 21.15 28.96
CA ASP A 173 -1.78 20.91 29.47
C ASP A 173 -0.74 21.32 28.43
N TRP A 174 -0.94 20.95 27.16
CA TRP A 174 -0.02 21.28 26.08
C TRP A 174 0.03 22.80 25.80
N LEU A 175 -1.14 23.46 25.80
CA LEU A 175 -1.25 24.91 25.65
C LEU A 175 -0.51 25.67 26.75
N GLY A 176 -0.56 25.18 27.99
CA GLY A 176 0.15 25.77 29.13
C GLY A 176 1.66 25.52 29.12
N ALA A 177 2.11 24.40 28.53
CA ALA A 177 3.53 24.03 28.50
C ALA A 177 4.32 24.62 27.32
N SER A 178 3.64 25.14 26.29
CA SER A 178 4.27 25.48 25.00
C SER A 178 4.11 26.95 24.60
N GLU A 179 4.34 27.88 25.53
CA GLU A 179 4.05 29.32 25.37
C GLU A 179 4.55 29.94 24.05
N ASP A 180 5.81 29.71 23.67
CA ASP A 180 6.41 30.27 22.45
C ASP A 180 5.73 29.75 21.16
N LEU A 181 5.45 28.46 21.10
CA LEU A 181 4.79 27.83 19.95
C LEU A 181 3.33 28.29 19.84
N VAL A 182 2.65 28.38 20.98
CA VAL A 182 1.26 28.86 21.06
C VAL A 182 1.17 30.33 20.66
N ALA A 183 2.14 31.17 21.07
CA ALA A 183 2.21 32.56 20.64
C ALA A 183 2.36 32.69 19.12
N ASN A 184 3.21 31.84 18.52
CA ASN A 184 3.40 31.81 17.07
C ASN A 184 2.13 31.39 16.33
N LEU A 185 1.49 30.31 16.76
CA LEU A 185 0.23 29.84 16.19
C LEU A 185 -0.87 30.88 16.33
N ARG A 186 -1.00 31.52 17.50
CA ARG A 186 -1.99 32.58 17.76
C ARG A 186 -1.83 33.74 16.77
N ARG A 187 -0.61 34.23 16.58
CA ARG A 187 -0.29 35.32 15.64
C ARG A 187 -0.72 34.98 14.21
N LYS A 188 -0.48 33.75 13.75
CA LYS A 188 -0.82 33.32 12.38
C LYS A 188 -2.31 33.07 12.21
N LEU A 189 -2.95 32.40 13.17
CA LEU A 189 -4.39 32.12 13.13
C LEU A 189 -5.24 33.41 13.18
N GLN A 190 -4.76 34.44 13.89
CA GLN A 190 -5.44 35.74 13.93
C GLN A 190 -5.60 36.38 12.55
N LYS A 191 -4.72 36.09 11.58
CA LYS A 191 -4.84 36.59 10.21
C LYS A 191 -5.85 35.80 9.35
N ARG A 192 -6.17 34.58 9.76
CA ARG A 192 -7.14 33.70 9.08
C ARG A 192 -8.56 33.97 9.53
N VAL A 193 -8.73 34.25 10.82
CA VAL A 193 -10.02 34.52 11.44
C VAL A 193 -10.34 36.00 11.23
N ASP A 194 -10.93 36.32 10.08
CA ASP A 194 -11.75 37.52 10.01
C ASP A 194 -12.99 37.23 10.89
N LEU A 195 -13.26 38.11 11.87
CA LEU A 195 -14.52 38.29 12.63
C LEU A 195 -14.53 37.98 14.16
N ALA A 196 -15.12 38.95 14.87
CA ALA A 196 -15.97 38.89 16.07
C ALA A 196 -15.41 38.91 17.52
N GLY A 197 -14.24 38.36 17.87
CA GLY A 197 -13.67 38.58 19.22
C GLY A 197 -12.69 37.53 19.78
N PRO A 198 -12.17 37.75 21.02
CA PRO A 198 -11.14 36.90 21.65
C PRO A 198 -11.53 35.43 21.83
N GLU A 199 -12.82 35.14 21.98
CA GLU A 199 -13.35 33.78 22.21
C GLU A 199 -13.22 32.89 20.96
N ASP A 200 -13.32 33.45 19.75
CA ASP A 200 -13.22 32.70 18.50
C ASP A 200 -11.77 32.27 18.21
N LEU A 201 -10.80 33.11 18.57
CA LEU A 201 -9.38 32.79 18.47
C LEU A 201 -8.98 31.70 19.48
N GLY A 202 -9.54 31.74 20.70
CA GLY A 202 -9.33 30.70 21.71
C GLY A 202 -9.78 29.32 21.23
N ARG A 203 -11.01 29.23 20.69
CA ARG A 203 -11.53 27.98 20.11
C ARG A 203 -10.71 27.49 18.92
N ALA A 204 -10.28 28.40 18.03
CA ALA A 204 -9.44 28.04 16.90
C ALA A 204 -8.07 27.49 17.34
N LEU A 205 -7.50 28.01 18.42
CA LEU A 205 -6.25 27.51 19.01
C LEU A 205 -6.42 26.10 19.57
N GLU A 206 -7.46 25.87 20.38
CA GLU A 206 -7.74 24.55 20.95
C GLU A 206 -7.95 23.50 19.86
N GLN A 207 -8.72 23.83 18.82
CA GLN A 207 -8.95 22.94 17.67
C GLN A 207 -7.64 22.64 16.92
N ALA A 208 -6.82 23.64 16.67
CA ALA A 208 -5.55 23.45 15.98
C ALA A 208 -4.61 22.54 16.79
N VAL A 209 -4.46 22.79 18.10
CA VAL A 209 -3.64 21.93 18.97
C VAL A 209 -4.20 20.51 19.04
N GLY A 210 -5.52 20.35 19.09
CA GLY A 210 -6.15 19.03 19.01
C GLY A 210 -5.74 18.26 17.75
N LEU A 211 -5.84 18.89 16.57
CA LEU A 211 -5.42 18.31 15.29
C LEU A 211 -3.92 17.96 15.26
N PHE A 212 -3.08 18.81 15.84
CA PHE A 212 -1.65 18.55 15.96
C PHE A 212 -1.37 17.30 16.83
N LEU A 213 -2.02 17.19 17.99
CA LEU A 213 -1.84 16.05 18.89
C LEU A 213 -2.40 14.75 18.31
N GLU A 214 -3.56 14.81 17.63
CA GLU A 214 -4.12 13.65 16.92
C GLU A 214 -3.15 13.13 15.85
N ARG A 215 -2.47 14.04 15.14
CA ARG A 215 -1.43 13.71 14.17
C ARG A 215 -0.18 13.09 14.82
N GLU A 216 0.29 13.59 15.95
CA GLU A 216 1.41 12.95 16.68
C GLU A 216 1.06 11.49 17.04
N ASN A 217 -0.12 11.27 17.61
CA ASN A 217 -0.59 9.92 17.98
C ASN A 217 -0.69 8.99 16.75
N ALA A 218 -1.19 9.53 15.63
CA ALA A 218 -1.28 8.81 14.37
C ALA A 218 0.11 8.43 13.82
N LEU A 219 1.08 9.34 13.86
CA LEU A 219 2.45 9.08 13.39
C LEU A 219 3.19 8.11 14.31
N ASP A 220 3.01 8.18 15.62
CA ASP A 220 3.61 7.24 16.55
C ASP A 220 3.04 5.83 16.34
N SER A 221 1.73 5.72 16.10
CA SER A 221 1.08 4.48 15.72
C SER A 221 1.63 3.92 14.41
N LEU A 222 1.78 4.77 13.38
CA LEU A 222 2.39 4.37 12.10
C LEU A 222 3.83 3.91 12.28
N ARG A 223 4.65 4.64 13.05
CA ARG A 223 6.04 4.27 13.32
C ARG A 223 6.17 2.89 13.97
N SER A 224 5.22 2.53 14.84
CA SER A 224 5.22 1.24 15.52
C SER A 224 4.62 0.10 14.68
N LEU A 225 3.52 0.36 13.96
CA LEU A 225 2.71 -0.68 13.32
C LEU A 225 3.04 -0.87 11.84
N ALA A 226 3.48 0.20 11.15
CA ALA A 226 3.77 0.21 9.72
C ALA A 226 4.94 1.16 9.40
N PRO A 227 6.20 0.81 9.76
CA PRO A 227 7.34 1.71 9.61
C PRO A 227 7.57 2.22 8.19
N GLN A 228 7.36 1.38 7.18
CA GLN A 228 7.50 1.80 5.78
C GLN A 228 6.49 2.89 5.42
N LEU A 229 5.24 2.71 5.81
CA LEU A 229 4.19 3.70 5.59
C LEU A 229 4.49 5.01 6.33
N TYR A 230 5.05 4.93 7.53
CA TYR A 230 5.53 6.11 8.23
C TYR A 230 6.58 6.88 7.41
N GLU A 231 7.57 6.18 6.84
CA GLU A 231 8.61 6.81 5.99
C GLU A 231 8.02 7.41 4.70
N ASP A 232 7.03 6.76 4.09
CA ASP A 232 6.34 7.26 2.89
C ASP A 232 5.58 8.56 3.22
N VAL A 233 4.84 8.60 4.33
CA VAL A 233 4.16 9.81 4.84
C VAL A 233 5.16 10.93 5.11
N GLN A 234 6.28 10.63 5.77
CA GLN A 234 7.32 11.61 6.05
C GLN A 234 7.98 12.14 4.78
N THR A 235 8.12 11.30 3.75
CA THR A 235 8.65 11.70 2.44
C THR A 235 7.73 12.73 1.77
N VAL A 236 6.41 12.52 1.81
CA VAL A 236 5.42 13.50 1.31
C VAL A 236 5.53 14.81 2.08
N PHE A 237 5.55 14.77 3.41
CA PHE A 237 5.69 15.98 4.24
C PHE A 237 6.98 16.74 3.94
N ALA A 238 8.12 16.05 3.85
CA ALA A 238 9.41 16.66 3.56
C ALA A 238 9.47 17.24 2.13
N ARG A 239 8.86 16.58 1.15
CA ARG A 239 8.76 17.09 -0.24
C ARG A 239 7.95 18.38 -0.28
N ARG A 240 6.77 18.39 0.32
CA ARG A 240 5.87 19.56 0.36
C ARG A 240 6.48 20.72 1.16
N SER A 241 7.08 20.43 2.32
CA SER A 241 7.78 21.44 3.14
C SER A 241 8.91 22.13 2.37
N ARG A 242 9.73 21.36 1.63
CA ARG A 242 10.78 21.91 0.76
C ARG A 242 10.21 22.77 -0.36
N ALA A 243 9.11 22.35 -0.99
CA ALA A 243 8.45 23.13 -2.02
C ALA A 243 7.97 24.49 -1.47
N LEU A 244 7.27 24.49 -0.34
CA LEU A 244 6.79 25.71 0.31
C LEU A 244 7.91 26.63 0.79
N ALA A 245 9.01 26.08 1.31
CA ALA A 245 10.17 26.86 1.70
C ALA A 245 10.83 27.56 0.51
N LEU A 246 10.74 26.98 -0.69
CA LEU A 246 11.29 27.55 -1.91
C LEU A 246 10.34 28.56 -2.57
N THR A 247 9.04 28.24 -2.66
CA THR A 247 8.08 29.05 -3.41
C THR A 247 7.45 30.15 -2.57
N GLY A 248 7.38 29.97 -1.24
CA GLY A 248 6.61 30.85 -0.37
C GLY A 248 5.10 30.77 -0.62
N PRO A 249 4.31 31.54 0.15
CA PRO A 249 2.88 31.72 -0.09
C PRO A 249 2.63 32.51 -1.39
N PRO A 250 1.48 32.31 -2.07
CA PRO A 250 1.15 33.04 -3.28
C PRO A 250 0.95 34.54 -3.01
N ASP A 251 1.16 35.38 -4.05
CA ASP A 251 1.00 36.84 -3.96
C ASP A 251 -0.47 37.31 -3.91
N VAL A 252 -1.42 36.43 -4.19
CA VAL A 252 -2.86 36.71 -4.25
C VAL A 252 -3.62 35.65 -3.46
N GLY A 253 -4.61 36.06 -2.67
CA GLY A 253 -5.49 35.15 -1.95
C GLY A 253 -5.84 35.61 -0.54
N THR A 254 -6.24 34.68 0.31
CA THR A 254 -6.44 34.90 1.75
C THR A 254 -5.68 33.83 2.54
N PRO A 255 -5.26 34.10 3.80
CA PRO A 255 -4.65 33.06 4.64
C PRO A 255 -5.50 31.79 4.76
N ALA A 256 -6.83 31.95 4.83
CA ALA A 256 -7.76 30.83 4.87
C ALA A 256 -7.80 30.03 3.56
N GLY A 257 -7.71 30.71 2.41
CA GLY A 257 -7.61 30.07 1.09
C GLY A 257 -6.33 29.27 0.96
N VAL A 258 -5.18 29.88 1.25
CA VAL A 258 -3.87 29.21 1.17
C VAL A 258 -3.80 27.97 2.05
N LEU A 259 -4.29 28.05 3.29
CA LEU A 259 -4.31 26.89 4.18
C LEU A 259 -5.21 25.76 3.66
N ARG A 260 -6.37 26.10 3.08
CA ARG A 260 -7.27 25.11 2.49
C ARG A 260 -6.63 24.43 1.29
N ASP A 261 -6.03 25.21 0.39
CA ASP A 261 -5.37 24.71 -0.81
C ASP A 261 -4.19 23.78 -0.44
N GLU A 262 -3.43 24.14 0.61
CA GLU A 262 -2.34 23.29 1.10
C GLU A 262 -2.82 22.00 1.76
N VAL A 263 -3.92 22.02 2.52
CA VAL A 263 -4.54 20.80 3.06
C VAL A 263 -5.03 19.90 1.93
N GLU A 264 -5.74 20.45 0.94
CA GLU A 264 -6.27 19.70 -0.20
C GLU A 264 -5.14 19.10 -1.06
N ALA A 265 -4.09 19.87 -1.31
CA ALA A 265 -2.95 19.42 -2.09
C ALA A 265 -2.14 18.36 -1.34
N MET A 266 -1.89 18.52 -0.04
CA MET A 266 -1.21 17.50 0.76
C MET A 266 -2.04 16.22 0.90
N THR A 267 -3.36 16.34 1.06
CA THR A 267 -4.26 15.18 1.10
C THR A 267 -4.20 14.39 -0.22
N ARG A 268 -4.18 15.09 -1.36
CA ARG A 268 -4.00 14.45 -2.68
C ARG A 268 -2.64 13.76 -2.79
N GLU A 269 -1.55 14.43 -2.43
CA GLU A 269 -0.22 13.83 -2.50
C GLU A 269 -0.08 12.59 -1.59
N LEU A 270 -0.69 12.60 -0.40
CA LEU A 270 -0.72 11.45 0.48
C LEU A 270 -1.47 10.26 -0.14
N ILE A 271 -2.61 10.50 -0.79
CA ILE A 271 -3.39 9.46 -1.46
C ILE A 271 -2.67 8.94 -2.70
N ASP A 272 -2.00 9.82 -3.46
CA ASP A 272 -1.27 9.43 -4.67
C ASP A 272 -0.03 8.58 -4.31
N GLU A 273 0.70 8.93 -3.25
CA GLU A 273 1.85 8.17 -2.75
C GLU A 273 1.42 6.88 -2.04
N ILE A 274 0.30 6.93 -1.31
CA ILE A 274 -0.21 5.83 -0.49
C ILE A 274 -1.68 5.54 -0.86
N PRO A 275 -1.93 4.78 -1.95
CA PRO A 275 -3.28 4.58 -2.48
C PRO A 275 -4.25 3.84 -1.54
N ASN A 276 -3.74 3.12 -0.54
CA ASN A 276 -4.52 2.40 0.45
C ASN A 276 -4.80 3.23 1.72
N LEU A 277 -4.27 4.45 1.86
CA LEU A 277 -4.57 5.33 2.98
C LEU A 277 -6.01 5.86 2.87
N SER A 278 -6.77 5.80 3.97
CA SER A 278 -8.12 6.37 3.98
C SER A 278 -8.08 7.88 3.75
N LYS A 279 -9.04 8.42 2.98
CA LYS A 279 -9.15 9.87 2.76
C LYS A 279 -9.25 10.66 4.07
N ASP A 280 -9.98 10.13 5.06
CA ASP A 280 -10.11 10.72 6.39
C ASP A 280 -8.76 10.76 7.13
N SER A 281 -7.99 9.67 7.08
CA SER A 281 -6.64 9.61 7.67
C SER A 281 -5.68 10.55 6.95
N ALA A 282 -5.72 10.61 5.62
CA ALA A 282 -4.91 11.53 4.83
C ALA A 282 -5.23 13.00 5.18
N GLU A 283 -6.52 13.34 5.29
CA GLU A 283 -6.96 14.69 5.65
C GLU A 283 -6.56 15.07 7.08
N LYS A 284 -6.68 14.16 8.06
CA LYS A 284 -6.22 14.37 9.45
C LYS A 284 -4.71 14.59 9.53
N LEU A 285 -3.94 13.73 8.86
CA LEU A 285 -2.49 13.86 8.77
C LEU A 285 -2.08 15.18 8.12
N ALA A 286 -2.77 15.57 7.03
CA ALA A 286 -2.52 16.83 6.37
C ALA A 286 -2.83 18.04 7.28
N LEU A 287 -4.02 18.08 7.87
CA LEU A 287 -4.43 19.13 8.79
C LEU A 287 -3.45 19.30 9.96
N GLY A 288 -3.11 18.20 10.63
CA GLY A 288 -2.16 18.25 11.75
C GLY A 288 -0.77 18.71 11.33
N THR A 289 -0.28 18.30 10.15
CA THR A 289 1.03 18.73 9.63
C THR A 289 1.02 20.22 9.29
N ILE A 290 -0.06 20.74 8.71
CA ILE A 290 -0.20 22.18 8.49
C ILE A 290 -0.19 22.94 9.82
N VAL A 291 -0.85 22.43 10.87
CA VAL A 291 -0.76 23.05 12.21
C VAL A 291 0.66 23.00 12.76
N GLU A 292 1.37 21.87 12.59
CA GLU A 292 2.77 21.73 13.02
C GLU A 292 3.67 22.79 12.34
N TRP A 293 3.48 23.04 11.05
CA TRP A 293 4.17 24.12 10.34
C TRP A 293 3.75 25.49 10.84
N LEU A 294 2.47 25.72 11.16
CA LEU A 294 2.04 26.98 11.75
C LEU A 294 2.70 27.22 13.11
N LEU A 295 2.84 26.18 13.93
CA LEU A 295 3.49 26.22 15.24
C LEU A 295 4.99 26.54 15.12
N ARG A 296 5.72 25.85 14.24
CA ARG A 296 7.20 25.90 14.22
C ARG A 296 7.81 26.83 13.18
N CYS A 297 7.14 27.10 12.07
CA CYS A 297 7.71 27.93 11.02
C CYS A 297 7.77 29.40 11.46
N PRO A 298 8.89 30.12 11.28
CA PRO A 298 8.95 31.55 11.59
C PRO A 298 8.23 32.41 10.53
N LEU A 299 8.10 31.90 9.29
CA LEU A 299 7.44 32.61 8.19
C LEU A 299 5.95 32.83 8.48
N ASP A 300 5.44 33.94 7.97
CA ASP A 300 4.09 34.43 8.21
C ASP A 300 3.40 34.77 6.88
N PHE A 301 2.08 34.89 6.89
CA PHE A 301 1.31 35.27 5.71
C PHE A 301 1.65 36.70 5.28
N PRO A 302 1.90 36.93 3.97
CA PRO A 302 2.11 38.27 3.43
C PRO A 302 0.83 39.12 3.58
N PRO A 303 0.95 40.45 3.55
CA PRO A 303 -0.22 41.30 3.39
C PRO A 303 -0.80 41.07 1.98
N TYR A 304 -1.92 40.37 1.90
CA TYR A 304 -2.66 40.25 0.64
C TYR A 304 -3.34 41.59 0.34
N ALA A 305 -3.27 42.04 -0.92
CA ALA A 305 -3.89 43.28 -1.39
C ALA A 305 -5.35 43.04 -1.84
#